data_AF-A0A0F2L3W9-F1
#
_entry.id   AF-A0A0F2L3W9-F1
#
_cell.length_a   1.000
_cell.length_b   1.000
_cell.length_c   1.000
_cell.angle_alpha   90.00
_cell.angle_beta   90.00
_cell.angle_gamma   90.00
#
_symmetry.space_group_name_H-M   'P 1'
#
loop_
_entity.id
_entity.type
_entity.pdbx_description
1 polymer ?
#
loop_
_entity_poly.entity_id
_entity_poly.type
_entity_poly.pdbx_seq_one_letter_code
_entity_poly.pdbx_strand_id
1 'polypeptide(L)'
;MRSTLSKKLPPLASTANPIDLTGSATNAMYKFVLDTVLPTNYVDMALVMAQMQLPGMTQDLAEYIIEARRYGKPVIVYGISENDDAKAFKTRLEESGVPTYDRLETAARALRALYEYAKVRHGLRSKVMNIH
;
A
#
# COMPACT_ATOMS: atom_id res chain seq x y z
N MET A 1 13.95 -9.76 3.42
CA MET A 1 12.55 -9.40 3.08
C MET A 1 11.78 -10.59 2.51
N ARG A 2 12.06 -11.04 1.26
CA ARG A 2 11.32 -12.16 0.63
C ARG A 2 11.29 -13.44 1.46
N SER A 3 12.43 -13.88 2.00
CA SER A 3 12.52 -15.05 2.87
C SER A 3 11.65 -14.93 4.13
N THR A 4 11.53 -13.72 4.70
CA THR A 4 10.66 -13.45 5.86
C THR A 4 9.19 -13.57 5.47
N LEU A 5 8.82 -13.03 4.31
CA LEU A 5 7.45 -13.10 3.79
C LEU A 5 7.05 -14.55 3.49
N SER A 6 7.86 -15.30 2.75
CA SER A 6 7.58 -16.69 2.37
C SER A 6 7.45 -17.66 3.55
N LYS A 7 8.03 -17.33 4.72
CA LYS A 7 7.92 -18.15 5.93
C LYS A 7 6.58 -18.02 6.64
N LYS A 8 5.87 -16.91 6.44
CA LYS A 8 4.63 -16.58 7.16
C LYS A 8 3.41 -16.45 6.26
N LEU A 9 3.61 -16.16 4.98
CA LEU A 9 2.51 -16.13 4.01
C LEU A 9 2.24 -17.53 3.44
N PRO A 10 0.99 -17.81 3.02
CA PRO A 10 0.66 -19.06 2.35
C PRO A 10 1.51 -19.29 1.09
N PRO A 11 1.77 -20.56 0.69
CA PRO A 11 2.57 -20.87 -0.49
C PRO A 11 2.07 -20.27 -1.81
N LEU A 12 0.76 -20.02 -1.90
CA LEU A 12 0.12 -19.41 -3.07
C LEU A 12 0.35 -17.89 -3.16
N ALA A 13 0.80 -17.24 -2.08
CA ALA A 13 1.08 -15.83 -2.08
C ALA A 13 2.37 -15.51 -2.86
N SER A 14 2.32 -14.51 -3.74
CA SER A 14 3.51 -13.98 -4.39
C SER A 14 4.22 -13.00 -3.47
N THR A 15 5.54 -13.14 -3.31
CA THR A 15 6.39 -12.21 -2.54
C THR A 15 7.23 -11.30 -3.44
N ALA A 16 6.91 -11.26 -4.74
CA ALA A 16 7.52 -10.35 -5.70
C ALA A 16 6.95 -8.92 -5.54
N ASN A 17 7.20 -8.06 -6.53
CA ASN A 17 6.47 -6.79 -6.66
C ASN A 17 5.48 -6.94 -7.84
N PRO A 18 4.16 -6.97 -7.61
CA PRO A 18 3.47 -6.79 -6.32
C PRO A 18 3.57 -8.01 -5.38
N ILE A 19 3.36 -7.76 -4.08
CA ILE A 19 3.09 -8.80 -3.09
C ILE A 19 1.60 -9.15 -3.20
N ASP A 20 1.29 -10.36 -3.66
CA ASP A 20 -0.08 -10.82 -3.89
C ASP A 20 -0.47 -11.82 -2.81
N LEU A 21 -1.47 -11.45 -2.00
CA LEU A 21 -1.99 -12.27 -0.90
C LEU A 21 -3.09 -13.25 -1.35
N THR A 22 -3.52 -13.17 -2.61
CA THR A 22 -4.59 -13.97 -3.22
C THR A 22 -5.96 -13.79 -2.53
N GLY A 23 -6.96 -14.58 -2.92
CA GLY A 23 -8.31 -14.52 -2.35
C GLY A 23 -8.42 -14.95 -0.88
N SER A 24 -7.34 -15.44 -0.26
CA SER A 24 -7.29 -15.81 1.16
C SER A 24 -6.69 -14.72 2.05
N ALA A 25 -6.62 -13.47 1.57
CA ALA A 25 -6.05 -12.37 2.34
C ALA A 25 -6.82 -12.12 3.64
N THR A 26 -6.08 -11.72 4.68
CA THR A 26 -6.64 -11.33 5.99
C THR A 26 -5.99 -10.04 6.46
N ASN A 27 -6.66 -9.30 7.36
CA ASN A 27 -6.08 -8.08 7.95
C ASN A 27 -4.68 -8.31 8.55
N ALA A 28 -4.48 -9.46 9.21
CA ALA A 28 -3.19 -9.83 9.80
C ALA A 28 -2.09 -10.02 8.75
N MET A 29 -2.43 -10.54 7.57
CA MET A 29 -1.47 -10.69 6.46
C MET A 29 -1.06 -9.33 5.91
N TYR A 30 -2.00 -8.39 5.74
CA TYR A 30 -1.68 -7.01 5.36
C TYR A 30 -0.77 -6.34 6.38
N LYS A 31 -1.11 -6.42 7.67
CA LYS A 31 -0.28 -5.88 8.76
C LYS A 31 1.13 -6.45 8.71
N PHE A 32 1.24 -7.77 8.60
CA PHE A 32 2.52 -8.45 8.53
C PHE A 32 3.36 -7.99 7.33
N VAL A 33 2.75 -7.84 6.15
CA VAL A 33 3.46 -7.32 4.97
C VAL A 33 3.93 -5.89 5.22
N LEU A 34 3.06 -4.99 5.64
CA LEU A 34 3.40 -3.58 5.87
C LEU A 34 4.54 -3.44 6.90
N ASP A 35 4.44 -4.14 8.03
CA ASP A 35 5.47 -4.14 9.08
C ASP A 35 6.78 -4.81 8.64
N THR A 36 6.75 -5.67 7.64
CA THR A 36 7.95 -6.32 7.09
C THR A 36 8.67 -5.47 6.05
N VAL A 37 7.92 -4.75 5.20
CA VAL A 37 8.50 -4.09 4.01
C VAL A 37 8.80 -2.61 4.24
N LEU A 38 7.91 -1.88 4.94
CA LEU A 38 8.05 -0.43 5.12
C LEU A 38 9.25 0.00 5.98
N PRO A 39 9.74 -0.76 6.97
CA PRO A 39 10.97 -0.39 7.67
C PRO A 39 12.24 -0.50 6.81
N THR A 40 12.19 -1.18 5.65
CA THR A 40 13.40 -1.52 4.89
C THR A 40 13.80 -0.43 3.90
N ASN A 41 15.08 -0.29 3.57
CA ASN A 41 15.54 0.65 2.55
C ASN A 41 15.25 0.19 1.10
N TYR A 42 14.53 -0.91 0.91
CA TYR A 42 14.18 -1.45 -0.43
C TYR A 42 12.82 -0.97 -0.94
N VAL A 43 12.00 -0.38 -0.06
CA VAL A 43 10.65 0.11 -0.38
C VAL A 43 10.55 1.55 0.06
N ASP A 44 10.29 2.47 -0.85
CA ASP A 44 10.17 3.90 -0.54
C ASP A 44 8.72 4.33 -0.31
N MET A 45 7.76 3.64 -0.93
CA MET A 45 6.34 3.93 -0.91
C MET A 45 5.52 2.64 -1.06
N ALA A 46 4.28 2.63 -0.59
CA ALA A 46 3.35 1.51 -0.79
C ALA A 46 2.07 1.94 -1.49
N LEU A 47 1.65 1.13 -2.47
CA LEU A 47 0.34 1.18 -3.08
C LEU A 47 -0.43 -0.07 -2.65
N VAL A 48 -1.47 0.10 -1.85
CA VAL A 48 -2.21 -1.00 -1.21
C VAL A 48 -3.55 -1.19 -1.91
N MET A 49 -3.75 -2.35 -2.53
CA MET A 49 -5.07 -2.76 -3.00
C MET A 49 -5.85 -3.40 -1.85
N ALA A 50 -7.04 -2.90 -1.52
CA ALA A 50 -7.84 -3.40 -0.40
C ALA A 50 -9.19 -3.95 -0.88
N GLN A 51 -9.24 -5.27 -1.16
CA GLN A 51 -10.46 -5.96 -1.56
C GLN A 51 -11.29 -6.35 -0.33
N MET A 52 -12.04 -5.39 0.22
CA MET A 52 -12.82 -5.54 1.46
C MET A 52 -13.95 -6.58 1.35
N GLN A 53 -14.27 -7.09 0.16
CA GLN A 53 -15.24 -8.17 -0.04
C GLN A 53 -14.71 -9.57 0.29
N LEU A 54 -13.40 -9.75 0.52
CA LEU A 54 -12.85 -11.06 0.84
C LEU A 54 -13.25 -11.49 2.27
N PRO A 55 -13.55 -12.78 2.51
CA PRO A 55 -14.05 -13.25 3.82
C PRO A 55 -13.14 -12.95 5.02
N GLY A 56 -11.83 -12.82 4.80
CA GLY A 56 -10.84 -12.54 5.84
C GLY A 56 -10.62 -11.06 6.16
N MET A 57 -11.37 -10.17 5.51
CA MET A 57 -11.18 -8.72 5.60
C MET A 57 -12.26 -8.09 6.50
N THR A 58 -11.82 -7.18 7.38
CA THR A 58 -12.72 -6.36 8.21
C THR A 58 -12.23 -4.92 8.21
N GLN A 59 -13.06 -4.00 8.70
CA GLN A 59 -12.71 -2.57 8.81
C GLN A 59 -11.46 -2.31 9.66
N ASP A 60 -11.06 -3.26 10.53
CA ASP A 60 -9.83 -3.15 11.35
C ASP A 60 -8.55 -3.06 10.52
N LEU A 61 -8.58 -3.44 9.24
CA LEU A 61 -7.47 -3.19 8.33
C LEU A 61 -7.08 -1.69 8.30
N ALA A 62 -8.06 -0.79 8.46
CA ALA A 62 -7.80 0.66 8.43
C ALA A 62 -6.76 1.05 9.49
N GLU A 63 -6.90 0.52 10.70
CA GLU A 63 -5.99 0.83 11.80
C GLU A 63 -4.57 0.36 11.51
N TYR A 64 -4.39 -0.80 10.87
CA TYR A 64 -3.06 -1.28 10.47
C TYR A 64 -2.42 -0.41 9.38
N ILE A 65 -3.21 0.08 8.43
CA ILE A 65 -2.72 1.00 7.39
C ILE A 65 -2.37 2.36 7.99
N ILE A 66 -3.18 2.87 8.92
CA ILE A 66 -2.93 4.14 9.62
C ILE A 66 -1.66 4.02 10.48
N GLU A 67 -1.52 2.95 11.25
CA GLU A 67 -0.35 2.66 12.09
C GLU A 67 0.94 2.57 11.26
N ALA A 68 0.87 1.97 10.06
CA ALA A 68 2.01 1.82 9.15
C ALA A 68 2.64 3.18 8.73
N ARG A 69 1.93 4.30 8.85
CA ARG A 69 2.48 5.63 8.58
C ARG A 69 3.62 6.01 9.52
N ARG A 70 3.77 5.36 10.69
CA ARG A 70 4.91 5.54 11.60
C ARG A 70 6.26 5.32 10.94
N TYR A 71 6.30 4.57 9.84
CA TYR A 71 7.53 4.31 9.08
C TYR A 71 7.95 5.49 8.20
N GLY A 72 7.19 6.59 8.17
CA GLY A 72 7.54 7.81 7.46
C GLY A 72 7.49 7.70 5.94
N LYS A 73 6.88 6.63 5.41
CA LYS A 73 6.79 6.35 3.97
C LYS A 73 5.37 6.57 3.47
N PRO A 74 5.18 7.17 2.28
CA PRO A 74 3.87 7.30 1.67
C PRO A 74 3.16 5.94 1.52
N VAL A 75 1.92 5.88 1.98
CA VAL A 75 1.00 4.76 1.78
C VAL A 75 -0.27 5.32 1.14
N ILE A 76 -0.64 4.76 -0.01
CA ILE A 76 -1.88 5.09 -0.72
C ILE A 76 -2.70 3.82 -0.87
N VAL A 77 -4.01 3.91 -0.65
CA VAL A 77 -4.94 2.79 -0.80
C VAL A 77 -5.73 2.95 -2.10
N TYR A 78 -5.99 1.86 -2.80
CA TYR A 78 -6.88 1.86 -3.96
C TYR A 78 -7.74 0.60 -4.05
N GLY A 79 -8.75 0.65 -4.93
CA GLY A 79 -9.56 -0.52 -5.27
C GLY A 79 -10.40 -1.03 -4.10
N ILE A 80 -10.84 -0.11 -3.23
CA ILE A 80 -11.76 -0.38 -2.13
C ILE A 80 -13.14 -0.72 -2.73
N SER A 81 -13.77 -1.79 -2.25
CA SER A 81 -15.10 -2.21 -2.68
C SER A 81 -16.16 -1.13 -2.37
N GLU A 82 -17.30 -1.15 -3.05
CA GLU A 82 -18.36 -0.14 -2.87
C GLU A 82 -19.47 -0.54 -1.87
N ASN A 83 -19.29 -1.65 -1.14
CA ASN A 83 -20.26 -2.09 -0.13
C ASN A 83 -20.20 -1.21 1.14
N ASP A 84 -21.24 -1.28 1.98
CA ASP A 84 -21.34 -0.38 3.14
C ASP A 84 -20.20 -0.54 4.15
N ASP A 85 -19.71 -1.77 4.35
CA ASP A 85 -18.55 -2.02 5.22
C ASP A 85 -17.27 -1.36 4.68
N ALA A 86 -17.10 -1.37 3.36
CA ALA A 86 -15.96 -0.77 2.70
C ALA A 86 -16.02 0.77 2.69
N LYS A 87 -17.23 1.37 2.76
CA LYS A 87 -17.40 2.83 2.93
C LYS A 87 -16.85 3.29 4.27
N ALA A 88 -17.19 2.62 5.37
CA ALA A 88 -16.67 2.97 6.69
C ALA A 88 -15.13 2.82 6.76
N PHE A 89 -14.59 1.76 6.16
CA PHE A 89 -13.14 1.58 6.00
C PHE A 89 -12.50 2.75 5.21
N LYS A 90 -13.08 3.14 4.06
CA LYS A 90 -12.60 4.27 3.26
C LYS A 90 -12.65 5.59 4.03
N THR A 91 -13.79 5.91 4.65
CA THR A 91 -13.97 7.13 5.46
C THR A 91 -12.93 7.19 6.58
N ARG A 92 -12.71 6.08 7.29
CA ARG A 92 -11.73 6.01 8.39
C ARG A 92 -10.30 6.31 7.93
N LEU A 93 -9.91 5.80 6.76
CA LEU A 93 -8.61 6.09 6.15
C LEU A 93 -8.47 7.58 5.79
N GLU A 94 -9.48 8.13 5.13
CA GLU A 94 -9.48 9.52 4.65
C GLU A 94 -9.45 10.53 5.81
N GLU A 95 -10.26 10.33 6.85
CA GLU A 95 -10.26 11.16 8.07
C GLU A 95 -8.92 11.12 8.81
N SER A 96 -8.18 10.03 8.67
CA SER A 96 -6.83 9.88 9.24
C SER A 96 -5.72 10.45 8.36
N GLY A 97 -6.07 10.96 7.17
CA GLY A 97 -5.13 11.51 6.20
C GLY A 97 -4.41 10.46 5.35
N VAL A 98 -4.93 9.23 5.24
CA VAL A 98 -4.47 8.23 4.26
C VAL A 98 -5.23 8.46 2.94
N PRO A 99 -4.56 8.80 1.83
CA PRO A 99 -5.24 8.98 0.56
C PRO A 99 -5.83 7.66 0.03
N THR A 100 -7.07 7.70 -0.42
CA THR A 100 -7.72 6.60 -1.12
C THR A 100 -8.12 7.01 -2.53
N TYR A 101 -8.09 6.06 -3.47
CA TYR A 101 -8.51 6.28 -4.86
C TYR A 101 -9.24 5.06 -5.39
N ASP A 102 -10.25 5.28 -6.22
CA ASP A 102 -11.01 4.16 -6.79
C ASP A 102 -10.26 3.52 -7.99
N ARG A 103 -9.37 4.29 -8.64
CA ARG A 103 -8.63 3.88 -9.83
C ARG A 103 -7.14 3.73 -9.60
N LEU A 104 -6.57 2.62 -10.08
CA LEU A 104 -5.13 2.33 -10.03
C LEU A 104 -4.30 3.43 -10.69
N GLU A 105 -4.72 3.94 -11.85
CA GLU A 105 -3.95 4.94 -12.59
C GLU A 105 -3.87 6.26 -11.82
N THR A 106 -4.96 6.64 -11.13
CA THR A 106 -5.00 7.84 -10.29
C THR A 106 -4.09 7.67 -9.07
N ALA A 107 -4.16 6.52 -8.39
CA ALA A 107 -3.29 6.22 -7.25
C ALA A 107 -1.80 6.20 -7.63
N ALA A 108 -1.46 5.59 -8.77
CA ALA A 108 -0.12 5.57 -9.30
C ALA A 108 0.39 6.98 -9.67
N ARG A 109 -0.46 7.83 -10.25
CA ARG A 109 -0.14 9.25 -10.51
C ARG A 109 0.10 10.02 -9.22
N ALA A 110 -0.66 9.76 -8.16
CA ALA A 110 -0.46 10.38 -6.86
C ALA A 110 0.90 9.99 -6.25
N LEU A 111 1.27 8.70 -6.27
CA LEU A 111 2.61 8.26 -5.85
C LEU A 111 3.72 8.89 -6.70
N ARG A 112 3.52 8.98 -8.02
CA ARG A 112 4.49 9.65 -8.91
C ARG A 112 4.67 11.12 -8.55
N ALA A 113 3.60 11.83 -8.22
CA ALA A 113 3.68 13.22 -7.77
C ALA A 113 4.48 13.37 -6.48
N LEU A 114 4.29 12.47 -5.50
CA LEU A 114 5.08 12.46 -4.27
C LEU A 114 6.57 12.20 -4.54
N TYR A 115 6.88 11.28 -5.46
CA TYR A 115 8.25 11.00 -5.88
C TYR A 115 8.92 12.22 -6.55
N GLU A 116 8.24 12.87 -7.51
CA GLU A 116 8.81 14.07 -8.16
C GLU A 116 8.97 15.23 -7.18
N TYR A 117 8.01 15.42 -6.26
CA TYR A 117 8.12 16.42 -5.20
C TYR A 117 9.32 16.14 -4.29
N ALA A 118 9.54 14.89 -3.89
CA ALA A 118 10.70 14.50 -3.10
C ALA A 118 12.01 14.82 -3.84
N LYS A 119 12.10 14.56 -5.15
CA LYS A 119 13.28 14.92 -5.95
C LYS A 119 13.55 16.43 -5.94
N VAL A 120 12.52 17.25 -6.12
CA VAL A 120 12.63 18.71 -6.06
C VAL A 120 13.07 19.16 -4.67
N ARG A 121 12.42 18.64 -3.62
CA ARG A 121 12.71 19.00 -2.21
C ARG A 121 14.12 18.61 -1.77
N HIS A 122 14.64 17.49 -2.27
CA HIS A 122 15.97 16.98 -1.92
C HIS A 122 17.07 17.41 -2.91
N GLY A 123 16.77 18.32 -3.85
CA GLY A 123 17.75 18.81 -4.82
C GLY A 123 18.27 17.74 -5.78
N LEU A 124 17.58 16.60 -5.88
CA LEU A 124 17.89 15.53 -6.84
C LEU A 124 17.47 16.02 -8.23
N ARG A 125 18.36 16.78 -8.89
CA ARG A 125 18.18 17.20 -10.28
C ARG A 125 17.99 15.95 -11.16
N SER A 126 16.82 15.83 -11.76
CA SER A 126 16.55 14.86 -12.82
C SER A 126 17.58 15.04 -13.94
N LYS A 127 18.51 14.11 -14.13
CA LYS A 127 19.11 13.93 -15.46
C LYS A 127 17.97 13.47 -16.36
N VAL A 128 17.60 14.33 -17.31
CA VAL A 128 16.65 13.99 -18.37
C VAL A 128 17.17 12.73 -19.07
N MET A 129 16.41 11.62 -19.00
CA MET A 129 16.66 10.48 -19.88
C MET A 129 16.13 10.85 -21.26
N ASN A 130 17.03 11.25 -22.16
CA ASN A 130 16.73 11.25 -23.58
C ASN A 130 16.63 9.81 -24.05
N ILE A 131 15.40 9.37 -24.31
CA ILE A 131 15.11 8.13 -25.02
C ILE A 131 15.33 8.44 -26.50
N HIS A 132 16.34 7.82 -27.11
CA HIS A 132 16.49 7.72 -28.56
C HIS A 132 15.78 6.44 -29.02
#